data_AF-A0A2D5ZD01-F1
#
_entry.id   AF-A0A2D5ZD01-F1
#
_cell.length_a   1.000
_cell.length_b   1.000
_cell.length_c   1.000
_cell.angle_alpha   90.00
_cell.angle_beta   90.00
_cell.angle_gamma   90.00
#
_symmetry.space_group_name_H-M   'P 1'
#
loop_
_entity.id
_entity.type
_entity.pdbx_description
1 polymer ?
#
loop_
_entity_poly.entity_id
_entity_poly.type
_entity_poly.pdbx_seq_one_letter_code
_entity_poly.pdbx_strand_id
1 'polypeptide(L)'
;MKKNTQAGSVSRRQVLKAMAAGGAGLLVPGCSDRVEGPGVAVKRKPLRLVVMDYDENMKADTQALIEAFNQGQKQIEASLDVYSWPQGHDLLVTQIGGGQAPDLANVASLWLSEWMGIDEIRPLDDLLPSSFLAHFVASGLDAFRTNDRLMGLPYFLDPRAMYYRKDLFDAAGLGPPTTWDDVIKAGLELHQPPGTYGTGLTFSGKSVSLDYWWYAWFGVHGATGNMSIWSEDGRSR
;
A
#
# COMPACT_ATOMS: atom_id res chain seq x y z
N MET A 1 -7.28 42.10 -40.36
CA MET A 1 -8.56 41.43 -40.01
C MET A 1 -8.63 41.32 -38.50
N LYS A 2 -9.70 41.85 -37.90
CA LYS A 2 -10.01 41.82 -36.46
C LYS A 2 -10.52 40.44 -36.06
N LYS A 3 -10.19 39.98 -34.85
CA LYS A 3 -11.17 39.64 -33.79
C LYS A 3 -10.46 39.35 -32.46
N ASN A 4 -10.58 40.32 -31.56
CA ASN A 4 -10.47 40.17 -30.11
C ASN A 4 -11.58 39.24 -29.61
N THR A 5 -11.27 38.39 -28.64
CA THR A 5 -12.29 37.76 -27.77
C THR A 5 -11.92 38.07 -26.33
N GLN A 6 -12.64 39.04 -25.73
CA GLN A 6 -12.57 39.33 -24.32
C GLN A 6 -13.52 38.37 -23.58
N ALA A 7 -12.99 37.64 -22.60
CA ALA A 7 -13.79 36.95 -21.59
C ALA A 7 -14.19 37.96 -20.51
N GLY A 8 -15.49 38.21 -20.35
CA GLY A 8 -16.02 39.09 -19.30
C GLY A 8 -15.99 38.39 -17.94
N SER A 9 -15.32 39.01 -16.96
CA SER A 9 -15.28 38.54 -15.58
C SER A 9 -16.53 38.98 -14.82
N VAL A 10 -17.24 38.02 -14.21
CA VAL A 10 -18.38 38.29 -13.33
C VAL A 10 -17.85 38.70 -11.96
N SER A 11 -18.20 39.89 -11.48
CA SER A 11 -17.69 40.39 -10.19
C SER A 11 -18.50 39.83 -9.00
N ARG A 12 -17.80 39.57 -7.88
CA ARG A 12 -18.35 39.09 -6.60
C ARG A 12 -19.56 39.89 -6.06
N ARG A 13 -19.76 41.14 -6.50
CA ARG A 13 -20.90 41.99 -6.11
C ARG A 13 -22.23 41.59 -6.76
N GLN A 14 -22.21 40.86 -7.89
CA GLN A 14 -23.45 40.41 -8.55
C GLN A 14 -24.03 39.13 -7.92
N VAL A 15 -23.18 38.29 -7.31
CA VAL A 15 -23.60 37.07 -6.60
C VAL A 15 -24.28 37.41 -5.26
N LEU A 16 -23.86 38.49 -4.59
CA LEU A 16 -24.40 38.87 -3.28
C LEU A 16 -25.78 39.56 -3.34
N LYS A 17 -26.29 39.93 -4.51
CA LYS A 17 -27.65 40.49 -4.66
C LYS A 17 -28.74 39.44 -4.84
N ALA A 18 -28.40 38.16 -5.00
CA ALA A 18 -29.36 37.08 -5.23
C ALA A 18 -29.89 36.39 -3.95
N MET A 19 -29.40 36.75 -2.75
CA MET A 19 -29.75 36.07 -1.49
C MET A 19 -30.56 36.93 -0.50
N ALA A 20 -31.20 38.00 -0.94
CA ALA A 20 -32.02 38.86 -0.09
C ALA A 20 -33.43 39.05 -0.67
N ALA A 21 -34.21 37.97 -0.77
CA ALA A 21 -35.66 38.04 -0.93
C ALA A 21 -36.31 36.72 -0.49
N GLY A 22 -37.12 36.75 0.56
CA GLY A 22 -38.02 35.64 0.92
C GLY A 22 -38.26 35.50 2.42
N GLY A 23 -39.04 36.42 2.99
CA GLY A 23 -39.49 36.39 4.38
C GLY A 23 -40.63 35.40 4.67
N ALA A 24 -41.03 35.42 5.94
CA ALA A 24 -41.93 34.50 6.65
C ALA A 24 -43.37 34.35 6.09
N GLY A 25 -44.00 33.19 6.37
CA GLY A 25 -45.43 32.92 6.14
C GLY A 25 -45.96 31.75 6.98
N LEU A 26 -47.16 31.91 7.54
CA LEU A 26 -47.82 31.14 8.62
C LEU A 26 -48.29 29.69 8.30
N LEU A 27 -48.60 28.97 9.40
CA LEU A 27 -49.22 27.63 9.53
C LEU A 27 -50.65 27.49 8.93
N VAL A 28 -50.94 26.30 8.38
CA VAL A 28 -52.25 25.60 8.44
C VAL A 28 -52.00 24.07 8.52
N PRO A 29 -52.71 23.29 9.35
CA PRO A 29 -52.58 21.83 9.41
C PRO A 29 -53.54 21.13 8.44
N GLY A 30 -53.09 20.10 7.72
CA GLY A 30 -53.97 19.29 6.86
C GLY A 30 -53.23 18.24 6.03
N CYS A 31 -53.41 16.97 6.41
CA CYS A 31 -53.13 15.69 5.77
C CYS A 31 -52.30 15.57 4.47
N SER A 32 -51.24 14.75 4.62
CA SER A 32 -50.75 13.70 3.71
C SER A 32 -50.59 14.02 2.23
N ASP A 33 -49.38 14.47 1.89
CA ASP A 33 -48.48 13.69 1.04
C ASP A 33 -47.04 14.09 1.42
N ARG A 34 -46.23 13.11 1.84
CA ARG A 34 -44.80 13.33 2.10
C ARG A 34 -44.13 13.56 0.75
N VAL A 35 -44.08 14.81 0.32
CA VAL A 35 -43.10 15.25 -0.67
C VAL A 35 -41.75 15.15 0.04
N GLU A 36 -40.96 14.15 -0.30
CA GLU A 36 -39.53 14.13 0.02
C GLU A 36 -38.93 15.41 -0.58
N GLY A 37 -38.69 16.40 0.27
CA GLY A 37 -37.92 17.58 -0.12
C GLY A 37 -36.55 17.14 -0.65
N PRO A 38 -35.90 17.96 -1.50
CA PRO A 38 -34.60 17.64 -2.05
C PRO A 38 -33.66 17.32 -0.88
N GLY A 39 -33.25 16.06 -0.80
CA GLY A 39 -32.45 15.56 0.30
C GLY A 39 -31.24 16.47 0.48
N VAL A 40 -31.10 17.06 1.67
CA VAL A 40 -29.90 17.81 2.02
C VAL A 40 -28.73 16.85 1.83
N ALA A 41 -27.95 17.06 0.78
CA ALA A 41 -26.78 16.25 0.48
C ALA A 41 -25.87 16.29 1.71
N VAL A 42 -25.77 15.17 2.41
CA VAL A 42 -24.87 15.05 3.56
C VAL A 42 -23.47 15.24 3.00
N LYS A 43 -22.82 16.35 3.40
CA LYS A 43 -21.45 16.66 2.97
C LYS A 43 -20.52 15.61 3.58
N ARG A 44 -20.10 14.65 2.76
CA ARG A 44 -19.14 13.61 3.12
C ARG A 44 -17.77 14.23 3.40
N LYS A 45 -17.02 13.67 4.35
CA LYS A 45 -15.62 14.03 4.61
C LYS A 45 -14.75 13.35 3.55
N PRO A 46 -13.88 14.08 2.83
CA PRO A 46 -12.97 13.44 1.88
C PRO A 46 -11.94 12.58 2.63
N LEU A 47 -11.55 11.47 2.01
CA LEU A 47 -10.44 10.63 2.45
C LEU A 47 -9.63 10.21 1.22
N ARG A 48 -8.33 10.47 1.20
CA ARG A 48 -7.46 10.15 0.07
C ARG A 48 -6.53 9.00 0.40
N LEU A 49 -6.67 7.92 -0.36
CA LEU A 49 -5.79 6.76 -0.32
C LEU A 49 -4.81 6.80 -1.50
N VAL A 50 -3.52 6.75 -1.21
CA VAL A 50 -2.45 6.57 -2.20
C VAL A 50 -1.95 5.13 -2.17
N VAL A 51 -1.77 4.52 -3.34
CA VAL A 51 -1.21 3.18 -3.49
C VAL A 51 -0.23 3.10 -4.66
N MET A 52 0.78 2.24 -4.54
CA MET A 52 1.72 1.94 -5.62
C MET A 52 1.27 0.69 -6.39
N ASP A 53 1.19 0.80 -7.72
CA ASP A 53 0.85 -0.32 -8.61
C ASP A 53 1.86 -1.47 -8.50
N TYR A 54 1.39 -2.72 -8.52
CA TYR A 54 2.26 -3.89 -8.52
C TYR A 54 1.86 -4.93 -9.58
N ASP A 55 0.62 -4.90 -10.03
CA ASP A 55 0.14 -5.65 -11.19
C ASP A 55 -0.95 -4.85 -11.94
N GLU A 56 -1.44 -5.43 -13.03
CA GLU A 56 -2.43 -4.80 -13.91
C GLU A 56 -3.86 -4.74 -13.35
N ASN A 57 -4.19 -5.58 -12.36
CA ASN A 57 -5.54 -5.70 -11.79
C ASN A 57 -5.72 -4.86 -10.52
N MET A 58 -4.65 -4.62 -9.77
CA MET A 58 -4.67 -3.95 -8.47
C MET A 58 -5.49 -2.67 -8.46
N LYS A 59 -5.32 -1.82 -9.48
CA LYS A 59 -6.05 -0.55 -9.56
C LYS A 59 -7.55 -0.77 -9.66
N ALA A 60 -7.99 -1.69 -10.52
CA ALA A 60 -9.40 -1.98 -10.73
C ALA A 60 -10.02 -2.60 -9.46
N ASP A 61 -9.32 -3.55 -8.84
CA ASP A 61 -9.78 -4.22 -7.63
C ASP A 61 -9.88 -3.25 -6.45
N THR A 62 -8.87 -2.41 -6.24
CA THR A 62 -8.88 -1.40 -5.18
C THR A 62 -9.95 -0.34 -5.42
N GLN A 63 -10.15 0.07 -6.67
CA GLN A 63 -11.22 1.01 -7.02
C GLN A 63 -12.61 0.44 -6.73
N ALA A 64 -12.85 -0.84 -7.02
CA ALA A 64 -14.10 -1.51 -6.69
C ALA A 64 -14.35 -1.57 -5.16
N LEU A 65 -13.30 -1.78 -4.36
CA LEU A 65 -13.39 -1.71 -2.89
C LEU A 65 -13.73 -0.30 -2.39
N ILE A 66 -13.12 0.73 -2.96
CA ILE A 66 -13.41 2.14 -2.63
C ILE A 66 -14.86 2.50 -2.97
N GLU A 67 -15.37 2.04 -4.12
CA GLU A 67 -16.76 2.24 -4.52
C GLU A 67 -17.73 1.53 -3.58
N ALA A 68 -17.46 0.27 -3.24
CA ALA A 68 -18.26 -0.48 -2.27
C ALA A 68 -18.26 0.21 -0.89
N PHE A 69 -17.11 0.73 -0.44
CA PHE A 69 -17.01 1.49 0.79
C PHE A 69 -17.83 2.79 0.74
N ASN A 70 -17.73 3.58 -0.35
CA ASN A 70 -18.49 4.82 -0.51
C ASN A 70 -20.01 4.60 -0.63
N GLN A 71 -20.43 3.44 -1.15
CA GLN A 71 -21.84 3.04 -1.23
C GLN A 71 -22.37 2.52 0.12
N GLY A 72 -21.53 1.83 0.89
CA GLY A 72 -21.89 1.23 2.17
C GLY A 72 -22.08 2.22 3.32
N GLN A 73 -21.64 3.48 3.17
CA GLN A 73 -21.78 4.51 4.19
C GLN A 73 -22.02 5.92 3.61
N LYS A 74 -22.32 6.91 4.47
CA LYS A 74 -22.67 8.30 4.08
C LYS A 74 -21.80 9.39 4.72
N GLN A 75 -20.78 9.01 5.47
CA GLN A 75 -19.92 9.91 6.25
C GLN A 75 -18.64 10.32 5.52
N ILE A 76 -18.06 9.41 4.73
CA ILE A 76 -16.76 9.55 4.08
C ILE A 76 -16.93 9.43 2.57
N GLU A 77 -16.16 10.21 1.82
CA GLU A 77 -15.96 10.07 0.38
C GLU A 77 -14.49 9.71 0.15
N ALA A 78 -14.21 8.43 -0.04
CA ALA A 78 -12.86 7.94 -0.28
C ALA A 78 -12.48 8.07 -1.78
N SER A 79 -11.25 8.47 -2.06
CA SER A 79 -10.68 8.57 -3.40
C SER A 79 -9.35 7.83 -3.48
N LEU A 80 -9.03 7.31 -4.67
CA LEU A 80 -7.85 6.50 -4.92
C LEU A 80 -6.87 7.19 -5.88
N ASP A 81 -5.66 7.44 -5.40
CA ASP A 81 -4.52 7.84 -6.21
C ASP A 81 -3.58 6.65 -6.40
N VAL A 82 -3.29 6.30 -7.65
CA VAL A 82 -2.37 5.19 -7.97
C VAL A 82 -1.12 5.74 -8.64
N TYR A 83 0.04 5.41 -8.08
CA TYR A 83 1.35 5.76 -8.64
C TYR A 83 2.12 4.52 -9.04
N SER A 84 3.09 4.68 -9.94
CA SER A 84 4.00 3.58 -10.24
C SER A 84 4.95 3.31 -9.07
N TRP A 85 5.28 2.05 -8.79
CA TRP A 85 6.27 1.70 -7.76
C TRP A 85 7.56 2.52 -7.80
N PRO A 86 8.23 2.69 -8.97
CA PRO A 86 9.49 3.44 -9.06
C PRO A 86 9.39 4.92 -8.70
N GLN A 87 8.20 5.52 -8.80
CA GLN A 87 7.98 6.97 -8.58
C GLN A 87 7.26 7.26 -7.26
N GLY A 88 6.60 6.26 -6.67
CA GLY A 88 5.69 6.44 -5.54
C GLY A 88 6.36 7.09 -4.33
N HIS A 89 7.62 6.74 -4.05
CA HIS A 89 8.39 7.32 -2.96
C HIS A 89 8.52 8.84 -3.08
N ASP A 90 9.15 9.31 -4.15
CA ASP A 90 9.48 10.72 -4.34
C ASP A 90 8.23 11.58 -4.47
N LEU A 91 7.15 11.01 -5.03
CA LEU A 91 5.85 11.65 -5.09
C LEU A 91 5.23 11.81 -3.69
N LEU A 92 5.32 10.80 -2.82
CA LEU A 92 4.86 10.92 -1.44
C LEU A 92 5.67 11.96 -0.66
N VAL A 93 7.01 11.92 -0.75
CA VAL A 93 7.89 12.90 -0.10
C VAL A 93 7.54 14.32 -0.56
N THR A 94 7.39 14.52 -1.87
CA THR A 94 7.02 15.83 -2.44
C THR A 94 5.64 16.30 -1.95
N GLN A 95 4.66 15.41 -1.90
CA GLN A 95 3.31 15.74 -1.44
C GLN A 95 3.28 16.10 0.04
N ILE A 96 3.95 15.33 0.89
CA ILE A 96 4.04 15.61 2.32
C ILE A 96 4.75 16.95 2.55
N GLY A 97 5.93 17.16 1.95
CA GLY A 97 6.67 18.42 2.05
C GLY A 97 5.92 19.64 1.48
N GLY A 98 5.00 19.42 0.54
CA GLY A 98 4.12 20.44 -0.04
C GLY A 98 2.83 20.70 0.74
N GLY A 99 2.62 20.06 1.90
CA GLY A 99 1.39 20.19 2.68
C GLY A 99 0.18 19.56 2.01
N GLN A 100 0.39 18.53 1.20
CA GLN A 100 -0.61 17.74 0.49
C GLN A 100 -0.46 16.26 0.85
N ALA A 101 -0.19 15.93 2.11
CA ALA A 101 -0.10 14.53 2.55
C ALA A 101 -1.43 13.79 2.26
N PRO A 102 -1.40 12.51 1.83
CA PRO A 102 -2.61 11.68 1.79
C PRO A 102 -3.06 11.28 3.20
N ASP A 103 -4.33 10.89 3.34
CA ASP A 103 -4.84 10.39 4.61
C ASP A 103 -4.33 8.97 4.91
N LEU A 104 -4.19 8.16 3.85
CA LEU A 104 -3.64 6.81 3.90
C LEU A 104 -2.69 6.60 2.73
N ALA A 105 -1.57 5.92 2.97
CA ALA A 105 -0.64 5.52 1.92
C ALA A 105 -0.19 4.08 2.13
N ASN A 106 -0.20 3.29 1.06
CA ASN A 106 0.65 2.11 1.01
C ASN A 106 2.10 2.57 0.81
N VAL A 107 3.05 1.94 1.51
CA VAL A 107 4.48 2.25 1.42
C VAL A 107 5.29 0.95 1.46
N ALA A 108 6.50 0.97 0.91
CA ALA A 108 7.41 -0.15 1.07
C ALA A 108 7.85 -0.26 2.53
N SER A 109 8.00 -1.49 3.01
CA SER A 109 8.64 -1.76 4.30
C SER A 109 10.07 -1.21 4.38
N LEU A 110 10.77 -1.11 3.24
CA LEU A 110 12.14 -0.58 3.20
C LEU A 110 12.22 0.93 3.51
N TRP A 111 11.14 1.68 3.31
CA TRP A 111 11.06 3.11 3.65
C TRP A 111 10.58 3.34 5.08
N LEU A 112 10.25 2.27 5.81
CA LEU A 112 9.57 2.38 7.08
C LEU A 112 10.40 3.18 8.10
N SER A 113 11.71 2.98 8.18
CA SER A 113 12.57 3.76 9.09
C SER A 113 12.59 5.26 8.77
N GLU A 114 12.55 5.62 7.49
CA GLU A 114 12.46 7.02 7.04
C GLU A 114 11.11 7.61 7.46
N TRP A 115 10.02 6.91 7.14
CA TRP A 115 8.66 7.32 7.48
C TRP A 115 8.41 7.41 8.99
N MET A 116 8.98 6.51 9.79
CA MET A 116 8.89 6.55 11.25
C MET A 116 9.74 7.67 11.87
N GLY A 117 10.67 8.26 11.11
CA GLY A 117 11.51 9.38 11.53
C GLY A 117 10.89 10.76 11.33
N ILE A 118 9.76 10.86 10.62
CA ILE A 118 9.07 12.13 10.38
C ILE A 118 7.83 12.27 11.29
N ASP A 119 7.58 13.49 11.79
CA ASP A 119 6.45 13.80 12.68
C ASP A 119 5.14 14.03 11.91
N GLU A 120 4.90 13.24 10.86
CA GLU A 120 3.72 13.35 9.97
C GLU A 120 2.84 12.10 10.06
N ILE A 121 3.31 11.03 10.70
CA ILE A 121 2.58 9.76 10.82
C ILE A 121 1.87 9.69 12.16
N ARG A 122 0.55 9.53 12.10
CA ARG A 122 -0.28 9.34 13.29
C ARG A 122 -0.17 7.89 13.80
N PRO A 123 0.19 7.67 15.08
CA PRO A 123 0.11 6.35 15.70
C PRO A 123 -1.32 5.77 15.67
N LEU A 124 -1.42 4.47 15.48
CA LEU A 124 -2.69 3.75 15.32
C LEU A 124 -3.20 3.10 16.60
N ASP A 125 -2.42 3.08 17.69
CA ASP A 125 -2.76 2.37 18.94
C ASP A 125 -4.10 2.83 19.54
N ASP A 126 -4.43 4.12 19.42
CA ASP A 126 -5.69 4.70 19.92
C ASP A 126 -6.86 4.62 18.92
N LEU A 127 -6.59 4.19 17.69
CA LEU A 127 -7.57 4.15 16.60
C LEU A 127 -8.18 2.76 16.39
N LEU A 128 -7.46 1.71 16.77
CA LEU A 128 -7.80 0.34 16.43
C LEU A 128 -7.96 -0.50 17.69
N PRO A 129 -9.11 -1.18 17.89
CA PRO A 129 -9.29 -2.04 19.04
C PRO A 129 -8.36 -3.26 18.95
N SER A 130 -7.95 -3.80 20.10
CA SER A 130 -7.13 -5.02 20.17
C SER A 130 -7.76 -6.21 19.44
N SER A 131 -9.10 -6.29 19.42
CA SER A 131 -9.84 -7.30 18.65
C SER A 131 -9.60 -7.20 17.15
N PHE A 132 -9.38 -5.99 16.62
CA PHE A 132 -9.03 -5.79 15.21
C PHE A 132 -7.58 -6.20 14.96
N LEU A 133 -6.66 -5.78 15.83
CA LEU A 133 -5.24 -6.11 15.72
C LEU A 133 -4.97 -7.62 15.83
N ALA A 134 -5.83 -8.37 16.55
CA ALA A 134 -5.75 -9.82 16.66
C ALA A 134 -5.94 -10.58 15.32
N HIS A 135 -6.42 -9.91 14.26
CA HIS A 135 -6.50 -10.50 12.93
C HIS A 135 -5.16 -10.54 12.18
N PHE A 136 -4.13 -9.89 12.69
CA PHE A 136 -2.82 -9.82 12.05
C PHE A 136 -1.81 -10.79 12.71
N VAL A 137 -0.85 -11.25 11.93
CA VAL A 137 0.30 -12.00 12.46
C VAL A 137 1.14 -11.06 13.33
N ALA A 138 1.44 -11.50 14.56
CA ALA A 138 2.15 -10.67 15.55
C ALA A 138 3.47 -10.10 15.02
N SER A 139 4.31 -10.93 14.39
CA SER A 139 5.58 -10.48 13.78
C SER A 139 5.38 -9.44 12.68
N GLY A 140 4.25 -9.50 11.97
CA GLY A 140 3.88 -8.50 10.97
C GLY A 140 3.53 -7.17 11.60
N LEU A 141 2.84 -7.15 12.75
CA LEU A 141 2.55 -5.90 13.48
C LEU A 141 3.79 -5.31 14.13
N ASP A 142 4.63 -6.16 14.73
CA ASP A 142 5.85 -5.73 15.43
C ASP A 142 6.82 -5.03 14.47
N ALA A 143 6.87 -5.47 13.21
CA ALA A 143 7.66 -4.82 12.17
C ALA A 143 7.26 -3.36 11.92
N PHE A 144 6.03 -2.95 12.25
CA PHE A 144 5.51 -1.57 12.12
C PHE A 144 5.48 -0.79 13.43
N ARG A 145 6.13 -1.29 14.49
CA ARG A 145 6.25 -0.58 15.77
C ARG A 145 7.53 0.22 15.87
N THR A 146 7.43 1.45 16.38
CA THR A 146 8.58 2.30 16.78
C THR A 146 8.29 2.95 18.12
N ASN A 147 9.24 2.88 19.06
CA ASN A 147 9.09 3.38 20.43
C ASN A 147 7.76 2.89 21.05
N ASP A 148 7.47 1.59 20.88
CA ASP A 148 6.26 0.89 21.29
C ASP A 148 4.93 1.35 20.65
N ARG A 149 4.97 2.28 19.69
CA ARG A 149 3.78 2.78 18.97
C ARG A 149 3.62 2.10 17.61
N LEU A 150 2.39 1.72 17.28
CA LEU A 150 2.04 1.14 15.99
C LEU A 150 1.90 2.26 14.94
N MET A 151 2.86 2.34 14.02
CA MET A 151 2.93 3.43 13.03
C MET A 151 2.29 3.07 11.69
N GLY A 152 1.88 1.82 11.51
CA GLY A 152 1.24 1.33 10.29
C GLY A 152 0.66 -0.06 10.46
N LEU A 153 -0.02 -0.56 9.42
CA LEU A 153 -0.53 -1.92 9.36
C LEU A 153 0.12 -2.68 8.20
N PRO A 154 0.44 -3.97 8.37
CA PRO A 154 0.87 -4.79 7.25
C PRO A 154 -0.30 -4.96 6.27
N TYR A 155 -0.08 -4.54 5.01
CA TYR A 155 -1.07 -4.63 3.94
C TYR A 155 -1.08 -6.02 3.27
N PHE A 156 0.11 -6.57 3.03
CA PHE A 156 0.32 -7.96 2.63
C PHE A 156 1.65 -8.44 3.20
N LEU A 157 1.77 -9.75 3.42
CA LEU A 157 3.01 -10.41 3.78
C LEU A 157 3.46 -11.24 2.59
N ASP A 158 4.73 -11.11 2.23
CA ASP A 158 5.29 -11.76 1.05
C ASP A 158 6.51 -12.63 1.45
N PRO A 159 6.27 -13.82 2.03
CA PRO A 159 7.35 -14.70 2.46
C PRO A 159 8.12 -15.23 1.25
N ARG A 160 9.45 -15.21 1.36
CA ARG A 160 10.34 -15.75 0.32
C ARG A 160 10.51 -17.25 0.52
N ALA A 161 10.48 -17.99 -0.57
CA ALA A 161 10.74 -19.43 -0.59
C ALA A 161 11.72 -19.77 -1.72
N MET A 162 12.55 -20.79 -1.51
CA MET A 162 13.37 -21.36 -2.56
C MET A 162 12.54 -22.37 -3.37
N TYR A 163 12.49 -22.16 -4.68
CA TYR A 163 11.86 -23.07 -5.62
C TYR A 163 12.92 -23.94 -6.30
N TYR A 164 12.61 -25.21 -6.55
CA TYR A 164 13.46 -26.12 -7.29
C TYR A 164 12.65 -26.94 -8.30
N ARG A 165 13.33 -27.38 -9.37
CA ARG A 165 12.75 -28.21 -10.43
C ARG A 165 12.84 -29.68 -10.04
N LYS A 166 11.72 -30.24 -9.59
CA LYS A 166 11.62 -31.64 -9.13
C LYS A 166 12.15 -32.64 -10.16
N ASP A 167 11.82 -32.45 -11.43
CA ASP A 167 12.26 -33.32 -12.53
C ASP A 167 13.78 -33.32 -12.73
N LEU A 168 14.44 -32.17 -12.58
CA LEU A 168 15.90 -32.09 -12.67
C LEU A 168 16.57 -32.72 -11.44
N PHE A 169 15.99 -32.54 -10.26
CA PHE A 169 16.47 -33.15 -9.03
C PHE A 169 16.34 -34.67 -9.06
N ASP A 170 15.19 -35.20 -9.48
CA ASP A 170 14.93 -36.62 -9.61
C ASP A 170 15.88 -37.28 -10.62
N ALA A 171 16.12 -36.62 -11.78
CA ALA A 171 17.05 -37.10 -12.79
C ALA A 171 18.51 -37.16 -12.31
N ALA A 172 18.91 -36.26 -11.41
CA ALA A 172 20.24 -36.22 -10.79
C ALA A 172 20.34 -37.03 -9.49
N GLY A 173 19.25 -37.66 -9.03
CA GLY A 173 19.21 -38.39 -7.76
C GLY A 173 19.37 -37.48 -6.52
N LEU A 174 18.98 -36.21 -6.63
CA LEU A 174 19.07 -35.20 -5.57
C LEU A 174 17.73 -35.10 -4.81
N GLY A 175 17.82 -34.93 -3.49
CA GLY A 175 16.66 -34.57 -2.66
C GLY A 175 16.48 -33.04 -2.58
N PRO A 176 15.33 -32.56 -2.06
CA PRO A 176 15.13 -31.15 -1.78
C PRO A 176 16.23 -30.65 -0.83
N PRO A 177 16.92 -29.54 -1.16
CA PRO A 177 18.03 -29.06 -0.34
C PRO A 177 17.51 -28.54 1.01
N THR A 178 18.19 -28.91 2.09
CA THR A 178 17.82 -28.51 3.47
C THR A 178 18.88 -27.66 4.16
N THR A 179 20.08 -27.61 3.57
CA THR A 179 21.22 -26.82 4.01
C THR A 179 21.80 -26.03 2.84
N TRP A 180 22.64 -25.05 3.14
CA TRP A 180 23.37 -24.31 2.11
C TRP A 180 24.34 -25.17 1.31
N ASP A 181 24.97 -26.13 1.95
CA ASP A 181 25.85 -27.09 1.26
C ASP A 181 25.05 -27.94 0.27
N ASP A 182 23.82 -28.32 0.60
CA ASP A 182 22.92 -28.99 -0.35
C ASP A 182 22.60 -28.09 -1.56
N VAL A 183 22.35 -26.79 -1.32
CA VAL A 183 22.08 -25.82 -2.39
C VAL A 183 23.29 -25.66 -3.31
N ILE A 184 24.49 -25.49 -2.74
CA ILE A 184 25.73 -25.36 -3.51
C ILE A 184 25.99 -26.64 -4.32
N LYS A 185 25.85 -27.81 -3.69
CA LYS A 185 26.04 -29.11 -4.34
C LYS A 185 25.06 -29.29 -5.49
N ALA A 186 23.77 -29.05 -5.26
CA ALA A 186 22.74 -29.16 -6.31
C ALA A 186 22.98 -28.15 -7.43
N GLY A 187 23.40 -26.93 -7.10
CA GLY A 187 23.73 -25.90 -8.07
C GLY A 187 24.91 -26.28 -8.97
N LEU A 188 25.96 -26.91 -8.41
CA LEU A 188 27.10 -27.40 -9.19
C LEU A 188 26.72 -28.59 -10.07
N GLU A 189 25.95 -29.55 -9.53
CA GLU A 189 25.54 -30.76 -10.25
C GLU A 189 24.64 -30.43 -11.46
N LEU A 190 23.68 -29.52 -11.27
CA LEU A 190 22.68 -29.17 -12.28
C LEU A 190 23.15 -28.08 -13.26
N HIS A 191 24.35 -27.51 -13.07
CA HIS A 191 24.88 -26.49 -13.99
C HIS A 191 25.44 -27.12 -15.27
N GLN A 192 24.59 -27.25 -16.29
CA GLN A 192 24.90 -27.86 -17.58
C GLN A 192 24.62 -26.88 -18.73
N PRO A 193 25.50 -25.89 -18.99
CA PRO A 193 25.35 -24.97 -20.10
C PRO A 193 25.58 -25.67 -21.46
N PRO A 194 24.95 -25.21 -22.56
CA PRO A 194 24.09 -24.02 -22.63
C PRO A 194 22.62 -24.30 -22.26
N GLY A 195 21.99 -23.36 -21.54
CA GLY A 195 20.53 -23.34 -21.33
C GLY A 195 20.05 -23.85 -19.97
N THR A 196 20.89 -24.49 -19.16
CA THR A 196 20.57 -24.87 -17.78
C THR A 196 21.60 -24.30 -16.81
N TYR A 197 21.13 -23.46 -15.88
CA TYR A 197 21.93 -22.95 -14.77
C TYR A 197 21.45 -23.62 -13.49
N GLY A 198 22.37 -24.14 -12.67
CA GLY A 198 21.99 -24.78 -11.39
C GLY A 198 21.47 -23.81 -10.33
N THR A 199 21.55 -22.49 -10.56
CA THR A 199 20.86 -21.47 -9.78
C THR A 199 20.25 -20.43 -10.70
N GLY A 200 19.08 -19.91 -10.32
CA GLY A 200 18.39 -18.84 -11.02
C GLY A 200 17.99 -17.75 -10.04
N LEU A 201 18.47 -16.53 -10.28
CA LEU A 201 18.03 -15.34 -9.56
C LEU A 201 17.03 -14.61 -10.45
N THR A 202 15.80 -14.48 -9.98
CA THR A 202 14.78 -13.68 -10.68
C THR A 202 15.08 -12.21 -10.42
N PHE A 203 15.64 -11.52 -11.41
CA PHE A 203 15.60 -10.07 -11.47
C PHE A 203 14.43 -9.69 -12.37
N SER A 204 13.27 -9.38 -11.78
CA SER A 204 12.18 -8.77 -12.51
C SER A 204 12.58 -7.35 -12.89
N GLY A 205 12.57 -7.03 -14.19
CA GLY A 205 12.86 -5.67 -14.67
C GLY A 205 11.84 -4.62 -14.22
N LYS A 206 10.74 -5.03 -13.56
CA LYS A 206 9.69 -4.13 -13.03
C LYS A 206 9.94 -3.73 -11.57
N SER A 207 10.67 -4.53 -10.79
CA SER A 207 11.03 -4.20 -9.41
C SER A 207 12.53 -4.05 -9.29
N VAL A 208 13.02 -2.84 -9.51
CA VAL A 208 14.45 -2.52 -9.40
C VAL A 208 14.98 -2.59 -7.96
N SER A 209 14.17 -2.93 -6.95
CA SER A 209 14.57 -2.98 -5.53
C SER A 209 14.22 -4.27 -4.79
N LEU A 210 13.19 -5.03 -5.22
CA LEU A 210 12.76 -6.25 -4.51
C LEU A 210 13.50 -7.52 -4.94
N ASP A 211 14.47 -7.44 -5.84
CA ASP A 211 15.23 -8.62 -6.28
C ASP A 211 16.61 -8.72 -5.61
N TYR A 212 16.96 -7.72 -4.78
CA TYR A 212 18.19 -7.68 -3.99
C TYR A 212 18.07 -8.31 -2.60
N TRP A 213 16.90 -8.86 -2.23
CA TRP A 213 16.73 -9.48 -0.91
C TRP A 213 17.62 -10.70 -0.69
N TRP A 214 18.20 -11.28 -1.74
CA TRP A 214 19.26 -12.28 -1.58
C TRP A 214 20.44 -11.70 -0.80
N TYR A 215 20.80 -10.43 -1.02
CA TYR A 215 21.84 -9.72 -0.26
C TYR A 215 21.42 -9.49 1.19
N ALA A 216 20.14 -9.19 1.46
CA ALA A 216 19.63 -9.12 2.82
C ALA A 216 19.64 -10.51 3.48
N TRP A 217 19.41 -11.59 2.75
CA TRP A 217 19.58 -12.95 3.24
C TRP A 217 21.04 -13.25 3.60
N PHE A 218 22.04 -12.94 2.76
CA PHE A 218 23.45 -13.06 3.18
C PHE A 218 23.88 -12.01 4.21
N GLY A 219 23.23 -10.85 4.25
CA GLY A 219 23.59 -9.73 5.13
C GLY A 219 23.05 -9.92 6.55
N VAL A 220 21.77 -10.26 6.68
CA VAL A 220 21.10 -10.57 7.95
C VAL A 220 21.55 -11.93 8.48
N HIS A 221 21.91 -12.89 7.61
CA HIS A 221 22.32 -14.23 8.01
C HIS A 221 23.83 -14.50 7.91
N GLY A 222 24.63 -13.52 7.47
CA GLY A 222 26.09 -13.65 7.30
C GLY A 222 26.89 -12.36 7.54
N ALA A 223 26.35 -11.15 7.38
CA ALA A 223 27.10 -9.91 7.62
C ALA A 223 26.97 -9.34 9.05
N THR A 224 25.92 -9.68 9.81
CA THR A 224 25.83 -9.34 11.25
C THR A 224 26.41 -10.41 12.17
N GLY A 225 26.79 -11.58 11.64
CA GLY A 225 27.28 -12.72 12.42
C GLY A 225 26.23 -13.41 13.29
N ASN A 226 24.95 -13.06 13.18
CA ASN A 226 23.89 -13.70 13.97
C ASN A 226 23.49 -15.05 13.36
N MET A 227 24.24 -16.11 13.69
CA MET A 227 23.95 -17.48 13.29
C MET A 227 22.92 -18.19 14.19
N SER A 228 22.29 -17.51 15.15
CA SER A 228 21.39 -18.17 16.13
C SER A 228 20.12 -18.78 15.52
N ILE A 229 19.78 -18.38 14.29
CA ILE A 229 18.69 -18.94 13.50
C ILE A 229 19.07 -20.26 12.80
N TRP A 230 20.37 -20.56 12.70
CA TRP A 230 20.89 -21.80 12.15
C TRP A 230 21.23 -22.73 13.31
N SER A 231 20.83 -24.00 13.22
CA SER A 231 21.39 -25.03 14.08
C SER A 231 22.84 -25.32 13.70
N GLU A 232 23.60 -25.96 14.59
CA GLU A 232 24.99 -26.34 14.33
C GLU A 232 25.14 -27.25 13.09
N ASP A 233 24.05 -27.91 12.65
CA ASP A 233 23.99 -28.70 11.43
C ASP A 233 23.60 -27.89 10.17
N GLY A 234 23.55 -26.56 10.26
CA GLY A 234 23.31 -25.66 9.12
C GLY A 234 21.86 -25.59 8.63
N ARG A 235 20.89 -26.12 9.39
CA ARG A 235 19.46 -25.98 9.09
C ARG A 235 18.88 -24.69 9.64
N SER A 236 17.94 -24.09 8.92
CA SER A 236 17.09 -23.03 9.47
C SER A 236 16.18 -23.66 10.53
N ARG A 237 16.07 -23.02 11.70
CA ARG A 237 15.03 -23.36 12.67
C ARG A 237 13.63 -23.09 12.13
#